data_AF-A0A0T5YYA7-F1
#
_entry.id   AF-A0A0T5YYA7-F1
#
_cell.length_a   1.000
_cell.length_b   1.000
_cell.length_c   1.000
_cell.angle_alpha   90.00
_cell.angle_beta   90.00
_cell.angle_gamma   90.00
#
_symmetry.space_group_name_H-M   'P 1'
#
loop_
_entity.id
_entity.type
_entity.pdbx_description
1 polymer ?
#
loop_
_entity_poly.entity_id
_entity_poly.type
_entity_poly.pdbx_seq_one_letter_code
_entity_poly.pdbx_strand_id
1 'polypeptide(L)'
;MKKRMLALSLAMTMPLFSGQASAQVRHLYLAATDGYHNLPDHNTYGITPATLAAAPYRKVYMRGFCDDVDGTQAVPGCANMPAPIIDVTQGDDVFVHLRNIGNANPNAPVDAHYNERVLMRTINIGYAEVPWHAHGWHFTRVGKDANPIAPANQKQEYTVHIGSGETHDLITKFKDLRTTGSYASNSMISTQGSGLNEIAAAWGVYGVDPAAHDNNLDVQWYPIHSHNDYNVTNNGAYPGGMAVLVRASVAPPPAASPVRQRGSAPRR
;
A
#
# COMPACT_ATOMS: atom_id res chain seq x y z
N MET A 1 25.90 79.57 -32.94
CA MET A 1 26.13 78.14 -32.60
C MET A 1 24.78 77.45 -32.41
N LYS A 2 24.33 76.63 -33.37
CA LYS A 2 23.07 75.86 -33.26
C LYS A 2 23.41 74.44 -32.77
N LYS A 3 23.04 74.10 -31.53
CA LYS A 3 23.15 72.74 -31.00
C LYS A 3 22.01 71.88 -31.58
N ARG A 4 22.35 70.85 -32.35
CA ARG A 4 21.43 69.79 -32.77
C ARG A 4 21.43 68.71 -31.69
N MET A 5 20.29 68.48 -31.04
CA MET A 5 20.07 67.32 -30.17
C MET A 5 19.78 66.10 -31.05
N LEU A 6 20.65 65.08 -30.97
CA LEU A 6 20.42 63.76 -31.54
C LEU A 6 19.57 62.97 -30.54
N ALA A 7 18.32 62.68 -30.87
CA ALA A 7 17.49 61.75 -30.11
C ALA A 7 17.85 60.32 -30.54
N LEU A 8 18.58 59.60 -29.70
CA LEU A 8 18.90 58.19 -29.90
C LEU A 8 17.73 57.36 -29.35
N SER A 9 16.86 56.86 -30.25
CA SER A 9 15.78 55.95 -29.87
C SER A 9 16.33 54.53 -29.76
N LEU A 10 16.40 54.02 -28.53
CA LEU A 10 16.80 52.66 -28.22
C LEU A 10 15.58 51.74 -28.43
N ALA A 11 15.52 51.07 -29.58
CA ALA A 11 14.49 50.06 -29.84
C ALA A 11 14.83 48.78 -29.05
N MET A 12 14.27 48.65 -27.85
CA MET A 12 14.37 47.46 -27.03
C MET A 12 13.34 46.44 -27.55
N THR A 13 13.80 45.44 -28.29
CA THR A 13 12.99 44.29 -28.72
C THR A 13 12.59 43.49 -27.49
N MET A 14 11.42 43.78 -26.94
CA MET A 14 10.78 42.93 -25.93
C MET A 14 10.54 41.55 -26.55
N PRO A 15 11.01 40.45 -25.94
CA PRO A 15 10.64 39.11 -26.39
C PRO A 15 9.12 39.00 -26.29
N LEU A 16 8.46 38.71 -27.42
CA LEU A 16 7.07 38.26 -27.39
C LEU A 16 7.04 36.98 -26.55
N PHE A 17 6.45 37.06 -25.36
CA PHE A 17 6.15 35.89 -24.55
C PHE A 17 5.27 34.97 -25.40
N SER A 18 5.83 33.82 -25.79
CA SER A 18 5.09 32.74 -26.45
C SER A 18 3.89 32.38 -25.60
N GLY A 19 2.70 32.38 -26.22
CA GLY A 19 1.41 32.24 -25.55
C GLY A 19 1.41 31.10 -24.52
N GLN A 20 0.98 31.45 -23.31
CA GLN A 20 0.74 30.50 -22.24
C GLN A 20 -0.25 29.45 -22.76
N ALA A 21 0.15 28.19 -22.80
CA ALA A 21 -0.73 27.10 -23.23
C ALA A 21 -2.01 27.16 -22.39
N SER A 22 -3.17 27.07 -23.05
CA SER A 22 -4.46 27.11 -22.35
C SER A 22 -4.51 25.97 -21.34
N ALA A 23 -4.81 26.32 -20.09
CA ALA A 23 -5.19 25.39 -19.04
C ALA A 23 -6.13 24.30 -19.59
N GLN A 24 -5.77 23.03 -19.43
CA GLN A 24 -6.66 21.92 -19.78
C GLN A 24 -7.26 21.30 -18.53
N VAL A 25 -8.55 20.93 -18.62
CA VAL A 25 -9.19 20.09 -17.60
C VAL A 25 -8.90 18.63 -17.94
N ARG A 26 -8.22 17.92 -17.04
CA ARG A 26 -7.88 16.50 -17.18
C ARG A 26 -8.63 15.66 -16.16
N HIS A 27 -9.24 14.58 -16.62
CA HIS A 27 -9.85 13.55 -15.78
C HIS A 27 -8.99 12.29 -15.85
N LEU A 28 -8.49 11.86 -14.70
CA LEU A 28 -7.66 10.67 -14.56
C LEU A 28 -8.44 9.66 -13.73
N TYR A 29 -8.42 8.40 -14.13
CA TYR A 29 -9.19 7.35 -13.49
C TYR A 29 -8.22 6.26 -13.04
N LEU A 30 -8.20 6.00 -11.74
CA LEU A 30 -7.33 4.98 -11.15
C LEU A 30 -8.20 3.96 -10.44
N ALA A 31 -7.94 2.69 -10.71
CA ALA A 31 -8.59 1.60 -10.03
C ALA A 31 -7.67 0.99 -8.96
N ALA A 32 -8.11 1.01 -7.71
CA ALA A 32 -7.50 0.28 -6.62
C ALA A 32 -7.87 -1.21 -6.72
N THR A 33 -6.84 -2.05 -6.79
CA THR A 33 -6.97 -3.51 -6.81
C THR A 33 -5.69 -4.16 -6.31
N ASP A 34 -5.58 -5.47 -6.44
CA ASP A 34 -4.36 -6.22 -6.24
C ASP A 34 -3.60 -6.51 -7.54
N GLY A 35 -2.44 -7.12 -7.41
CA GLY A 35 -1.62 -7.54 -8.53
C GLY A 35 -0.38 -8.27 -8.05
N TYR A 36 0.40 -8.74 -9.03
CA TYR A 36 1.72 -9.30 -8.78
C TYR A 36 2.75 -8.48 -9.53
N HIS A 37 3.84 -8.14 -8.85
CA HIS A 37 5.01 -7.58 -9.49
C HIS A 37 6.17 -8.58 -9.42
N ASN A 38 6.94 -8.66 -10.50
CA ASN A 38 8.13 -9.49 -10.53
C ASN A 38 9.31 -8.66 -10.05
N LEU A 39 9.78 -8.91 -8.83
CA LEU A 39 11.02 -8.33 -8.36
C LEU A 39 12.19 -9.26 -8.69
N PRO A 40 13.34 -8.71 -9.15
CA PRO A 40 14.56 -9.48 -9.26
C PRO A 40 14.91 -10.12 -7.91
N ASP A 41 15.34 -11.38 -7.89
CA ASP A 41 15.85 -11.96 -6.66
C ASP A 41 17.13 -11.22 -6.22
N HIS A 42 17.17 -10.83 -4.94
CA HIS A 42 18.15 -9.87 -4.38
C HIS A 42 19.63 -10.32 -4.46
N ASN A 43 19.90 -11.53 -4.96
CA ASN A 43 21.25 -12.10 -5.03
C ASN A 43 21.91 -12.01 -6.41
N THR A 44 21.28 -11.38 -7.41
CA THR A 44 21.88 -11.24 -8.74
C THR A 44 22.33 -9.80 -8.98
N TYR A 45 23.56 -9.47 -8.58
CA TYR A 45 24.20 -8.22 -8.97
C TYR A 45 24.56 -8.26 -10.47
N GLY A 46 24.27 -7.20 -11.23
CA GLY A 46 24.68 -7.07 -12.64
C GLY A 46 23.62 -7.44 -13.70
N ILE A 47 22.32 -7.37 -13.37
CA ILE A 47 21.25 -7.57 -14.37
C ILE A 47 21.28 -6.41 -15.38
N THR A 48 21.40 -6.74 -16.66
CA THR A 48 21.23 -5.80 -17.78
C THR A 48 19.81 -5.95 -18.34
N PRO A 49 19.28 -4.97 -19.08
CA PRO A 49 17.97 -5.11 -19.74
C PRO A 49 17.83 -6.41 -20.56
N ALA A 50 18.93 -6.91 -21.13
CA ALA A 50 18.96 -8.15 -21.89
C ALA A 50 18.86 -9.42 -21.02
N THR A 51 19.39 -9.41 -19.80
CA THR A 51 19.33 -10.55 -18.87
C THR A 51 18.08 -10.52 -17.98
N LEU A 52 17.35 -9.41 -17.97
CA LEU A 52 16.07 -9.25 -17.28
C LEU A 52 15.07 -10.33 -17.75
N ALA A 53 14.89 -10.57 -19.05
CA ALA A 53 13.89 -11.54 -19.53
C ALA A 53 14.07 -13.00 -19.04
N ALA A 54 15.28 -13.38 -18.57
CA ALA A 54 15.61 -14.73 -18.14
C ALA A 54 15.96 -14.87 -16.64
N ALA A 55 15.92 -13.77 -15.87
CA ALA A 55 16.28 -13.80 -14.45
C ALA A 55 15.21 -14.55 -13.63
N PRO A 56 15.60 -15.28 -12.57
CA PRO A 56 14.63 -15.81 -11.61
C PRO A 56 13.97 -14.64 -10.88
N TYR A 57 12.66 -14.49 -11.10
CA TYR A 57 11.85 -13.48 -10.43
C TYR A 57 11.15 -14.05 -9.22
N ARG A 58 11.08 -13.24 -8.16
CA ARG A 58 10.11 -13.43 -7.10
C ARG A 58 8.87 -12.62 -7.42
N LYS A 59 7.73 -13.30 -7.51
CA LYS A 59 6.42 -12.66 -7.54
C LYS A 59 6.16 -12.07 -6.15
N VAL A 60 6.14 -10.75 -6.08
CA VAL A 60 5.68 -10.01 -4.91
C VAL A 60 4.25 -9.62 -5.16
N TYR A 61 3.37 -10.05 -4.25
CA TYR A 61 2.00 -9.58 -4.27
C TYR A 61 1.93 -8.15 -3.76
N MET A 62 1.07 -7.35 -4.38
CA MET A 62 0.85 -5.97 -3.99
C MET A 62 -0.61 -5.60 -4.11
N ARG A 63 -1.00 -4.60 -3.33
CA ARG A 63 -2.20 -3.80 -3.57
C ARG A 63 -1.75 -2.43 -4.02
N GLY A 64 -2.40 -1.91 -5.05
CA GLY A 64 -1.99 -0.67 -5.67
C GLY A 64 -3.04 -0.20 -6.65
N PHE A 65 -2.61 0.64 -7.58
CA PHE A 65 -3.47 1.20 -8.60
C PHE A 65 -3.09 0.66 -9.96
N CYS A 66 -4.07 0.60 -10.85
CA CYS A 66 -3.86 0.46 -12.27
C CYS A 66 -4.62 1.57 -13.00
N ASP A 67 -4.23 1.78 -14.26
CA ASP A 67 -4.91 2.74 -15.13
C ASP A 67 -6.31 2.21 -15.45
N ASP A 68 -7.31 3.06 -15.27
CA ASP A 68 -8.72 2.72 -15.50
C ASP A 68 -9.26 3.63 -16.58
N VAL A 69 -8.87 3.42 -17.84
CA VAL A 69 -9.29 4.26 -18.97
C VAL A 69 -10.81 4.51 -18.92
N ASP A 70 -11.18 5.78 -18.73
CA ASP A 70 -12.55 6.28 -18.59
C ASP A 70 -13.39 5.68 -17.42
N GLY A 71 -12.74 5.08 -16.42
CA GLY A 71 -13.38 4.54 -15.21
C GLY A 71 -14.10 3.20 -15.40
N THR A 72 -13.89 2.51 -16.52
CA THR A 72 -14.66 1.30 -16.88
C THR A 72 -13.82 0.09 -17.28
N GLN A 73 -12.53 0.27 -17.57
CA GLN A 73 -11.71 -0.76 -18.21
C GLN A 73 -10.85 -1.57 -17.24
N ALA A 74 -10.56 -1.03 -16.06
CA ALA A 74 -9.75 -1.74 -15.08
C ALA A 74 -10.48 -2.99 -14.55
N VAL A 75 -9.72 -4.08 -14.49
CA VAL A 75 -10.15 -5.40 -13.99
C VAL A 75 -9.37 -5.77 -12.74
N PRO A 76 -9.95 -6.53 -11.80
CA PRO A 76 -9.22 -6.94 -10.60
C PRO A 76 -7.89 -7.62 -10.96
N GLY A 77 -6.83 -7.42 -10.16
CA GLY A 77 -5.52 -8.01 -10.42
C GLY A 77 -4.59 -7.15 -11.30
N CYS A 78 -5.06 -6.01 -11.81
CA CYS A 78 -4.29 -5.14 -12.71
C CYS A 78 -3.27 -4.22 -12.00
N ALA A 79 -3.19 -4.20 -10.66
CA ALA A 79 -2.33 -3.25 -9.96
C ALA A 79 -0.88 -3.38 -10.47
N ASN A 80 -0.21 -2.24 -10.62
CA ASN A 80 1.18 -2.19 -11.07
C ASN A 80 2.08 -1.42 -10.09
N MET A 81 3.40 -1.66 -10.16
CA MET A 81 4.42 -0.92 -9.43
C MET A 81 5.53 -0.46 -10.40
N PRO A 82 5.85 0.85 -10.46
CA PRO A 82 5.14 1.93 -9.77
C PRO A 82 3.68 2.02 -10.23
N ALA A 83 2.84 2.65 -9.41
CA ALA A 83 1.47 2.99 -9.81
C ALA A 83 1.49 3.86 -11.10
N PRO A 84 0.37 3.96 -11.83
CA PRO A 84 0.29 4.81 -13.03
C PRO A 84 0.82 6.22 -12.78
N ILE A 85 1.64 6.70 -13.70
CA ILE A 85 2.22 8.04 -13.62
C ILE A 85 1.13 9.05 -13.97
N ILE A 86 0.92 10.02 -13.08
CA ILE A 86 0.08 11.19 -13.34
C ILE A 86 0.98 12.27 -13.93
N ASP A 87 0.84 12.52 -15.23
CA ASP A 87 1.59 13.55 -15.95
C ASP A 87 0.69 14.76 -16.26
N VAL A 88 1.11 15.95 -15.86
CA VAL A 88 0.31 17.18 -15.86
C VAL A 88 1.16 18.37 -16.30
N THR A 89 0.57 19.30 -17.05
CA THR A 89 1.23 20.52 -17.51
C THR A 89 0.87 21.71 -16.61
N GLN A 90 1.77 22.69 -16.52
CA GLN A 90 1.49 23.92 -15.78
C GLN A 90 0.21 24.59 -16.30
N GLY A 91 -0.73 24.83 -15.40
CA GLY A 91 -2.03 25.42 -15.70
C GLY A 91 -3.15 24.40 -15.87
N ASP A 92 -2.87 23.09 -15.85
CA ASP A 92 -3.92 22.08 -15.92
C ASP A 92 -4.75 22.02 -14.62
N ASP A 93 -6.07 21.83 -14.78
CA ASP A 93 -6.99 21.46 -13.72
C ASP A 93 -7.18 19.94 -13.75
N VAL A 94 -6.80 19.24 -12.68
CA VAL A 94 -6.72 17.77 -12.70
C VAL A 94 -7.67 17.16 -11.69
N PHE A 95 -8.56 16.29 -12.17
CA PHE A 95 -9.51 15.52 -11.38
C PHE A 95 -9.12 14.05 -11.40
N VAL A 96 -8.73 13.51 -10.24
CA VAL A 96 -8.43 12.08 -10.09
C VAL A 96 -9.65 11.37 -9.49
N HIS A 97 -10.19 10.42 -10.25
CA HIS A 97 -11.30 9.56 -9.88
C HIS A 97 -10.73 8.22 -9.40
N LEU A 98 -10.99 7.89 -8.14
CA LEU A 98 -10.55 6.63 -7.55
C LEU A 98 -11.72 5.65 -7.49
N ARG A 99 -11.53 4.45 -8.05
CA ARG A 99 -12.50 3.35 -7.96
C ARG A 99 -11.85 2.16 -7.27
N ASN A 100 -12.53 1.54 -6.31
CA ASN A 100 -12.10 0.25 -5.79
C ASN A 100 -12.81 -0.86 -6.57
N ILE A 101 -12.05 -1.74 -7.23
CA ILE A 101 -12.60 -2.82 -8.05
C ILE A 101 -12.46 -4.20 -7.40
N GLY A 102 -11.96 -4.25 -6.16
CA GLY A 102 -11.73 -5.50 -5.44
C GLY A 102 -10.44 -6.21 -5.87
N ASN A 103 -10.25 -7.44 -5.38
CA ASN A 103 -9.05 -8.26 -5.65
C ASN A 103 -9.38 -9.36 -6.66
N ALA A 104 -8.47 -9.67 -7.57
CA ALA A 104 -8.52 -10.89 -8.39
C ALA A 104 -8.09 -12.12 -7.60
N ASN A 105 -7.12 -11.99 -6.69
CA ASN A 105 -6.72 -13.12 -5.86
C ASN A 105 -7.68 -13.23 -4.67
N PRO A 106 -8.51 -14.29 -4.58
CA PRO A 106 -9.37 -14.52 -3.41
C PRO A 106 -8.56 -14.82 -2.14
N ASN A 107 -7.32 -15.29 -2.32
CA ASN A 107 -6.33 -15.52 -1.28
C ASN A 107 -5.24 -14.44 -1.33
N ALA A 108 -5.61 -13.22 -1.72
CA ALA A 108 -4.81 -12.03 -1.51
C ALA A 108 -4.06 -12.17 -0.18
N PRO A 109 -2.71 -12.09 -0.10
CA PRO A 109 -1.93 -12.28 1.13
C PRO A 109 -2.16 -11.21 2.21
N VAL A 110 -3.34 -10.58 2.24
CA VAL A 110 -3.94 -10.21 3.53
C VAL A 110 -4.06 -11.41 4.46
N ASP A 111 -4.03 -12.65 3.94
CA ASP A 111 -3.85 -13.90 4.72
C ASP A 111 -2.41 -14.03 5.22
N ALA A 112 -1.94 -13.09 6.04
CA ALA A 112 -0.64 -13.25 6.67
C ALA A 112 -0.68 -14.49 7.56
N HIS A 113 0.25 -15.42 7.36
CA HIS A 113 0.27 -16.55 8.28
C HIS A 113 0.84 -16.12 9.62
N TYR A 114 0.36 -16.73 10.70
CA TYR A 114 0.93 -16.47 12.01
C TYR A 114 2.44 -16.70 11.98
N ASN A 115 3.16 -15.79 12.63
CA ASN A 115 4.60 -15.69 12.69
C ASN A 115 5.33 -15.25 11.42
N GLU A 116 4.63 -15.00 10.31
CA GLU A 116 5.24 -14.36 9.15
C GLU A 116 5.51 -12.88 9.40
N ARG A 117 6.53 -12.38 8.71
CA ARG A 117 6.88 -10.95 8.70
C ARG A 117 6.33 -10.33 7.43
N VAL A 118 5.53 -9.28 7.59
CA VAL A 118 5.03 -8.48 6.47
C VAL A 118 5.70 -7.12 6.51
N LEU A 119 6.32 -6.75 5.39
CA LEU A 119 6.80 -5.39 5.15
C LEU A 119 5.66 -4.57 4.54
N MET A 120 5.20 -3.58 5.30
CA MET A 120 4.26 -2.56 4.84
C MET A 120 5.04 -1.29 4.52
N ARG A 121 4.92 -0.82 3.28
CA ARG A 121 5.46 0.48 2.86
C ARG A 121 4.33 1.48 2.82
N THR A 122 4.37 2.46 3.70
CA THR A 122 3.36 3.51 3.77
C THR A 122 3.93 4.80 3.19
N ILE A 123 3.16 5.47 2.35
CA ILE A 123 3.50 6.75 1.74
C ILE A 123 2.31 7.67 2.00
N ASN A 124 2.53 8.79 2.67
CA ASN A 124 1.49 9.79 2.80
C ASN A 124 1.61 10.81 1.66
N ILE A 125 0.74 10.64 0.66
CA ILE A 125 0.61 11.55 -0.49
C ILE A 125 -0.39 12.69 -0.24
N GLY A 126 -1.00 12.76 0.95
CA GLY A 126 -1.96 13.78 1.34
C GLY A 126 -1.32 14.95 2.08
N TYR A 127 -2.10 16.02 2.27
CA TYR A 127 -1.66 17.23 2.97
C TYR A 127 -1.62 17.07 4.50
N ALA A 128 -2.53 16.27 5.05
CA ALA A 128 -2.66 16.09 6.49
C ALA A 128 -1.83 14.90 6.97
N GLU A 129 -1.38 14.98 8.22
CA GLU A 129 -0.75 13.85 8.90
C GLU A 129 -1.74 12.69 9.08
N VAL A 130 -1.25 11.46 8.91
CA VAL A 130 -2.03 10.24 9.10
C VAL A 130 -1.45 9.44 10.27
N PRO A 131 -2.13 9.38 11.43
CA PRO A 131 -1.73 8.49 12.51
C PRO A 131 -2.17 7.05 12.19
N TRP A 132 -1.32 6.26 11.55
CA TRP A 132 -1.64 4.91 11.08
C TRP A 132 -1.52 3.88 12.20
N HIS A 133 -2.64 3.31 12.62
CA HIS A 133 -2.78 2.44 13.78
C HIS A 133 -3.16 1.02 13.38
N ALA A 134 -2.57 0.02 14.05
CA ALA A 134 -2.99 -1.37 13.94
C ALA A 134 -3.40 -1.94 15.30
N HIS A 135 -4.45 -2.75 15.26
CA HIS A 135 -4.88 -3.53 16.41
C HIS A 135 -4.12 -4.86 16.47
N GLY A 136 -3.92 -5.39 17.68
CA GLY A 136 -3.41 -6.75 17.87
C GLY A 136 -1.89 -6.96 17.76
N TRP A 137 -1.16 -6.02 17.17
CA TRP A 137 0.31 -6.10 17.05
C TRP A 137 0.95 -4.71 17.01
N HIS A 138 2.28 -4.71 17.03
CA HIS A 138 3.09 -3.51 16.82
C HIS A 138 3.72 -3.52 15.44
N PHE A 139 3.90 -2.34 14.88
CA PHE A 139 4.85 -2.10 13.81
C PHE A 139 6.25 -1.98 14.40
N THR A 140 7.23 -2.59 13.75
CA THR A 140 8.62 -2.21 13.88
C THR A 140 8.96 -1.28 12.73
N ARG A 141 9.25 0.00 13.02
CA ARG A 141 9.71 0.94 11.98
C ARG A 141 11.16 0.61 11.61
N VAL A 142 11.38 0.21 10.36
CA VAL A 142 12.71 -0.21 9.86
C VAL A 142 13.31 0.73 8.84
N GLY A 143 12.54 1.68 8.32
CA GLY A 143 13.00 2.71 7.39
C GLY A 143 12.11 3.93 7.43
N LYS A 144 12.68 5.09 7.08
CA LYS A 144 11.98 6.35 6.87
C LYS A 144 12.57 7.06 5.65
N ASP A 145 11.74 7.55 4.74
CA ASP A 145 12.17 8.33 3.57
C ASP A 145 13.27 7.63 2.77
N ALA A 146 13.05 6.34 2.48
CA ALA A 146 13.99 5.42 1.83
C ALA A 146 15.34 5.20 2.57
N ASN A 147 15.49 5.69 3.80
CA ASN A 147 16.67 5.48 4.62
C ASN A 147 16.42 4.38 5.66
N PRO A 148 17.27 3.33 5.74
CA PRO A 148 17.12 2.28 6.73
C PRO A 148 17.44 2.79 8.14
N ILE A 149 16.66 2.34 9.13
CA ILE A 149 16.90 2.60 10.55
C ILE A 149 17.76 1.48 11.11
N ALA A 150 18.90 1.84 11.73
CA ALA A 150 19.80 0.89 12.37
C ALA A 150 19.04 0.02 13.40
N PRO A 151 19.29 -1.30 13.48
CA PRO A 151 18.53 -2.20 14.36
C PRO A 151 18.42 -1.75 15.82
N ALA A 152 19.47 -1.13 16.37
CA ALA A 152 19.48 -0.60 17.75
C ALA A 152 18.49 0.56 17.97
N ASN A 153 18.05 1.22 16.90
CA ASN A 153 17.15 2.38 16.92
C ASN A 153 15.74 2.04 16.44
N GLN A 154 15.49 0.79 16.03
CA GLN A 154 14.16 0.37 15.60
C GLN A 154 13.24 0.27 16.82
N LYS A 155 12.07 0.88 16.73
CA LYS A 155 11.08 0.92 17.81
C LYS A 155 9.81 0.18 17.42
N GLN A 156 9.17 -0.41 18.42
CA GLN A 156 7.84 -0.98 18.30
C GLN A 156 6.80 0.11 18.59
N GLU A 157 5.84 0.26 17.68
CA GLU A 157 4.82 1.31 17.73
C GLU A 157 3.47 0.70 17.35
N TYR A 158 2.41 1.02 18.09
CA TYR A 158 1.03 0.68 17.71
C TYR A 158 0.45 1.65 16.69
N THR A 159 0.95 2.89 16.71
CA THR A 159 0.51 3.97 15.84
C THR A 159 1.75 4.66 15.29
N VAL A 160 1.82 4.77 13.97
CA VAL A 160 2.87 5.47 13.24
C VAL A 160 2.28 6.74 12.67
N HIS A 161 2.80 7.87 13.14
CA HIS A 161 2.49 9.17 12.58
C HIS A 161 3.27 9.35 11.26
N ILE A 162 2.54 9.53 10.17
CA ILE A 162 3.10 9.70 8.83
C ILE A 162 2.74 11.10 8.35
N GLY A 163 3.69 12.02 8.37
CA GLY A 163 3.52 13.38 7.90
C GLY A 163 3.36 13.45 6.37
N SER A 164 2.86 14.58 5.87
CA SER A 164 2.72 14.83 4.42
C SER A 164 4.06 14.64 3.71
N GLY A 165 4.09 13.79 2.68
CA GLY A 165 5.28 13.49 1.89
C GLY A 165 6.24 12.48 2.51
N GLU A 166 6.01 12.04 3.75
CA GLU A 166 6.86 11.05 4.41
C GLU A 166 6.56 9.63 3.91
N THR A 167 7.59 8.79 3.91
CA THR A 167 7.48 7.35 3.66
C THR A 167 8.05 6.55 4.82
N HIS A 168 7.39 5.46 5.18
CA HIS A 168 7.84 4.59 6.25
C HIS A 168 7.81 3.13 5.80
N ASP A 169 8.86 2.41 6.16
CA ASP A 169 8.93 0.96 6.03
C ASP A 169 8.64 0.35 7.41
N LEU A 170 7.55 -0.40 7.50
CA LEU A 170 7.04 -0.98 8.73
C LEU A 170 7.04 -2.50 8.61
N ILE A 171 7.70 -3.20 9.52
CA ILE A 171 7.60 -4.66 9.62
C ILE A 171 6.62 -5.01 10.73
N THR A 172 5.62 -5.82 10.43
CA THR A 172 4.77 -6.45 11.44
C THR A 172 5.00 -7.96 11.47
N LYS A 173 4.76 -8.57 12.64
CA LYS A 173 4.69 -10.02 12.82
C LYS A 173 3.38 -10.36 13.51
N PHE A 174 2.53 -11.11 12.82
CA PHE A 174 1.24 -11.55 13.35
C PHE A 174 1.47 -12.64 14.39
N LYS A 175 0.98 -12.42 15.62
CA LYS A 175 1.15 -13.39 16.70
C LYS A 175 0.08 -14.47 16.58
N ASP A 176 0.49 -15.73 16.72
CA ASP A 176 -0.45 -16.83 16.88
C ASP A 176 -1.11 -16.75 18.26
N LEU A 177 -2.37 -16.35 18.32
CA LEU A 177 -3.05 -16.18 19.61
C LEU A 177 -3.41 -17.50 20.28
N ARG A 178 -3.38 -18.64 19.56
CA ARG A 178 -3.48 -19.99 20.19
C ARG A 178 -2.37 -20.21 21.21
N THR A 179 -1.20 -19.61 20.96
CA THR A 179 -0.03 -19.71 21.84
C THR A 179 -0.03 -18.67 22.96
N THR A 180 -1.00 -17.75 22.97
CA THR A 180 -1.04 -16.59 23.88
C THR A 180 -2.06 -16.74 25.02
N GLY A 181 -2.92 -17.78 24.99
CA GLY A 181 -3.94 -18.03 26.02
C GLY A 181 -5.12 -17.04 25.97
N SER A 182 -6.02 -17.08 26.97
CA SER A 182 -7.25 -16.26 27.07
C SER A 182 -7.04 -14.73 27.13
N TYR A 183 -5.80 -14.24 27.10
CA TYR A 183 -5.45 -12.81 27.04
C TYR A 183 -5.24 -12.32 25.60
N ALA A 184 -5.79 -13.03 24.62
CA ALA A 184 -5.90 -12.63 23.23
C ALA A 184 -6.90 -11.47 23.02
N SER A 185 -6.91 -10.47 23.91
CA SER A 185 -7.92 -9.40 24.01
C SER A 185 -7.85 -8.35 22.88
N ASN A 186 -6.93 -8.49 21.92
CA ASN A 186 -6.68 -7.50 20.88
C ASN A 186 -6.96 -8.02 19.46
N SER A 187 -7.59 -9.20 19.36
CA SER A 187 -8.08 -9.83 18.13
C SER A 187 -9.46 -10.37 18.43
N MET A 188 -10.52 -9.73 17.93
CA MET A 188 -11.96 -10.12 17.87
C MET A 188 -12.60 -10.83 19.10
N ILE A 189 -11.86 -11.07 20.18
CA ILE A 189 -12.19 -11.97 21.26
C ILE A 189 -12.19 -11.12 22.52
N SER A 190 -13.41 -10.72 22.88
CA SER A 190 -13.82 -10.04 24.11
C SER A 190 -13.65 -8.51 24.16
N THR A 191 -14.80 -7.83 24.07
CA THR A 191 -15.18 -6.65 24.87
C THR A 191 -14.30 -5.39 24.88
N GLN A 192 -13.25 -5.29 24.07
CA GLN A 192 -12.52 -4.04 23.85
C GLN A 192 -12.64 -3.61 22.39
N GLY A 193 -13.44 -2.57 22.14
CA GLY A 193 -13.43 -1.80 20.89
C GLY A 193 -14.67 -1.98 20.03
N SER A 194 -15.65 -1.11 20.22
CA SER A 194 -16.85 -0.93 19.38
C SER A 194 -16.59 -0.72 17.89
N GLY A 195 -15.38 -0.34 17.45
CA GLY A 195 -15.09 0.03 16.05
C GLY A 195 -15.08 -1.12 15.03
N LEU A 196 -14.94 -2.39 15.46
CA LEU A 196 -14.85 -3.53 14.52
C LEU A 196 -16.19 -4.12 14.09
N ASN A 197 -17.15 -4.22 15.01
CA ASN A 197 -18.53 -4.55 14.66
C ASN A 197 -19.10 -3.52 13.68
N GLU A 198 -18.59 -2.29 13.72
CA GLU A 198 -18.96 -1.23 12.79
C GLU A 198 -18.26 -1.41 11.43
N ILE A 199 -16.92 -1.57 11.36
CA ILE A 199 -16.17 -1.72 10.07
C ILE A 199 -16.51 -3.03 9.34
N ALA A 200 -16.44 -4.18 10.01
CA ALA A 200 -16.63 -5.47 9.34
C ALA A 200 -18.08 -5.67 8.88
N ALA A 201 -19.06 -5.23 9.68
CA ALA A 201 -20.47 -5.31 9.31
C ALA A 201 -20.84 -4.30 8.21
N ALA A 202 -20.35 -3.06 8.29
CA ALA A 202 -20.62 -2.05 7.25
C ALA A 202 -20.00 -2.42 5.89
N TRP A 203 -18.88 -3.15 5.88
CA TRP A 203 -18.20 -3.55 4.65
C TRP A 203 -18.57 -4.95 4.15
N GLY A 204 -19.53 -5.61 4.80
CA GLY A 204 -20.04 -6.91 4.37
C GLY A 204 -18.94 -7.97 4.28
N VAL A 205 -18.01 -8.00 5.25
CA VAL A 205 -16.98 -9.05 5.31
C VAL A 205 -17.66 -10.38 5.60
N TYR A 206 -18.02 -11.10 4.53
CA TYR A 206 -18.69 -12.40 4.60
C TYR A 206 -17.85 -13.40 5.40
N GLY A 207 -18.48 -14.03 6.40
CA GLY A 207 -17.86 -15.04 7.26
C GLY A 207 -17.37 -14.53 8.62
N VAL A 208 -17.48 -13.23 8.89
CA VAL A 208 -17.32 -12.68 10.24
C VAL A 208 -18.72 -12.52 10.82
N ASP A 209 -19.10 -13.36 11.77
CA ASP A 209 -20.32 -13.14 12.56
C ASP A 209 -20.00 -12.14 13.69
N PRO A 210 -20.51 -10.90 13.66
CA PRO A 210 -20.24 -9.92 14.70
C PRO A 210 -20.86 -10.29 16.07
N ALA A 211 -21.81 -11.25 16.11
CA ALA A 211 -22.41 -11.77 17.32
C ALA A 211 -21.73 -13.05 17.82
N ALA A 212 -21.26 -13.91 16.92
CA ALA A 212 -20.38 -15.02 17.26
C ALA A 212 -18.94 -14.54 17.20
N HIS A 213 -18.47 -13.95 18.31
CA HIS A 213 -17.03 -13.78 18.60
C HIS A 213 -16.26 -14.93 17.97
N ASP A 214 -15.53 -14.63 16.90
CA ASP A 214 -14.88 -15.68 16.12
C ASP A 214 -13.75 -16.27 16.97
N ASN A 215 -14.11 -17.26 17.78
CA ASN A 215 -13.20 -18.03 18.63
C ASN A 215 -12.35 -18.97 17.77
N ASN A 216 -12.49 -18.92 16.44
CA ASN A 216 -11.60 -19.59 15.52
C ASN A 216 -10.21 -18.93 15.59
N LEU A 217 -9.39 -19.40 16.52
CA LEU A 217 -8.01 -18.94 16.62
C LEU A 217 -7.16 -19.35 15.39
N ASP A 218 -7.69 -20.15 14.47
CA ASP A 218 -7.00 -20.47 13.22
C ASP A 218 -7.11 -19.37 12.16
N VAL A 219 -8.07 -18.45 12.29
CA VAL A 219 -8.25 -17.30 11.39
C VAL A 219 -8.69 -16.09 12.19
N GLN A 220 -7.98 -14.97 12.08
CA GLN A 220 -8.24 -13.77 12.84
C GLN A 220 -8.23 -12.53 11.99
N TRP A 221 -9.06 -11.56 12.36
CA TRP A 221 -9.18 -10.31 11.63
C TRP A 221 -8.77 -9.13 12.50
N TYR A 222 -8.05 -8.21 11.88
CA TYR A 222 -7.43 -7.11 12.58
C TYR A 222 -7.49 -5.85 11.73
N PRO A 223 -8.08 -4.78 12.27
CA PRO A 223 -8.17 -3.51 11.57
C PRO A 223 -6.85 -2.76 11.65
N ILE A 224 -6.56 -2.08 10.55
CA ILE A 224 -5.53 -1.06 10.45
C ILE A 224 -6.20 0.19 9.89
N HIS A 225 -6.05 1.32 10.54
CA HIS A 225 -6.77 2.53 10.16
C HIS A 225 -6.05 3.80 10.60
N SER A 226 -6.49 4.94 10.06
CA SER A 226 -6.12 6.23 10.65
C SER A 226 -6.77 6.37 12.03
N HIS A 227 -5.98 6.68 13.04
CA HIS A 227 -6.41 6.98 14.40
C HIS A 227 -6.88 8.45 14.55
N ASN A 228 -7.15 9.11 13.43
CA ASN A 228 -7.90 10.34 13.38
C ASN A 228 -9.31 9.98 12.91
N ASP A 229 -10.30 10.13 13.79
CA ASP A 229 -11.67 9.67 13.55
C ASP A 229 -12.31 10.30 12.31
N TYR A 230 -11.93 11.52 11.93
CA TYR A 230 -12.43 12.16 10.72
C TYR A 230 -11.97 11.47 9.44
N ASN A 231 -10.79 10.84 9.49
CA ASN A 231 -10.17 10.17 8.35
C ASN A 231 -10.72 8.76 8.10
N VAL A 232 -11.54 8.24 9.00
CA VAL A 232 -12.19 6.93 8.89
C VAL A 232 -13.68 7.06 8.58
N THR A 233 -14.05 8.11 7.86
CA THR A 233 -15.42 8.35 7.39
C THR A 233 -15.45 8.61 5.88
N ASN A 234 -16.60 8.34 5.25
CA ASN A 234 -16.91 8.79 3.89
C ASN A 234 -18.03 9.82 3.97
N ASN A 235 -17.77 11.08 3.61
CA ASN A 235 -18.73 12.18 3.73
C ASN A 235 -19.36 12.29 5.15
N GLY A 236 -18.54 12.07 6.19
CA GLY A 236 -18.99 12.11 7.58
C GLY A 236 -19.70 10.85 8.08
N ALA A 237 -19.93 9.85 7.23
CA ALA A 237 -20.48 8.56 7.65
C ALA A 237 -19.34 7.58 8.02
N TYR A 238 -19.36 7.09 9.25
CA TYR A 238 -18.48 6.02 9.73
C TYR A 238 -19.17 4.65 9.53
N PRO A 239 -18.41 3.57 9.19
CA PRO A 239 -16.98 3.56 8.85
C PRO A 239 -16.72 3.78 7.36
N GLY A 240 -15.60 4.45 7.05
CA GLY A 240 -15.15 4.75 5.68
C GLY A 240 -13.70 5.21 5.65
N GLY A 241 -13.30 5.91 4.59
CA GLY A 241 -11.99 6.56 4.49
C GLY A 241 -10.79 5.60 4.58
N MET A 242 -9.80 5.98 5.39
CA MET A 242 -8.51 5.30 5.53
C MET A 242 -8.57 4.19 6.58
N ALA A 243 -9.15 3.05 6.20
CA ALA A 243 -9.16 1.84 7.00
C ALA A 243 -9.03 0.59 6.10
N VAL A 244 -8.51 -0.50 6.67
CA VAL A 244 -8.39 -1.81 6.03
C VAL A 244 -8.46 -2.91 7.08
N LEU A 245 -8.90 -4.10 6.68
CA LEU A 245 -8.84 -5.31 7.49
C LEU A 245 -7.74 -6.23 7.00
N VAL A 246 -6.99 -6.81 7.94
CA VAL A 246 -5.99 -7.84 7.69
C VAL A 246 -6.44 -9.15 8.32
N ARG A 247 -6.33 -10.23 7.56
CA ARG A 247 -6.69 -11.58 7.98
C ARG A 247 -5.44 -12.37 8.35
N ALA A 248 -5.17 -12.59 9.62
CA ALA A 248 -4.13 -13.56 9.98
C ALA A 248 -4.70 -14.98 9.93
N SER A 249 -3.94 -15.97 9.47
CA SER A 249 -4.36 -17.38 9.52
C SER A 249 -3.23 -18.31 9.90
N VAL A 250 -3.57 -19.56 10.21
CA VAL A 250 -2.55 -20.60 10.34
C VAL A 250 -1.88 -20.84 9.00
N ALA A 251 -0.56 -20.96 9.02
CA ALA A 251 0.15 -21.44 7.83
C ALA A 251 -0.40 -22.82 7.44
N PRO A 252 -0.69 -23.08 6.15
CA PRO A 252 -0.88 -24.44 5.70
C PRO A 252 0.37 -25.25 6.08
N PRO A 253 0.22 -26.54 6.43
CA PRO A 253 1.38 -27.37 6.74
C PRO A 253 2.38 -27.26 5.58
N PRO A 254 3.69 -27.13 5.87
CA PRO A 254 4.69 -26.99 4.83
C PRO A 254 4.49 -28.11 3.82
N ALA A 255 4.41 -27.75 2.53
CA ALA A 255 4.30 -28.74 1.47
C ALA A 255 5.35 -29.81 1.72
N ALA A 256 4.91 -31.08 1.77
CA ALA A 256 5.80 -32.20 2.03
C ALA A 256 7.02 -32.03 1.13
N SER A 257 8.21 -31.86 1.74
CA SER A 257 9.44 -31.71 0.97
C SER A 257 9.45 -32.84 -0.06
N PRO A 258 9.63 -32.56 -1.36
CA PRO A 258 9.68 -33.64 -2.34
C PRO A 258 10.75 -34.59 -1.83
N VAL A 259 10.33 -35.80 -1.50
CA VAL A 259 11.24 -36.85 -1.05
C VAL A 259 12.30 -36.89 -2.14
N ARG A 260 13.50 -36.44 -1.79
CA ARG A 260 14.66 -36.51 -2.68
C ARG A 260 14.83 -38.00 -2.91
N GLN A 261 14.26 -38.52 -4.00
CA GLN A 261 14.48 -39.90 -4.40
C GLN A 261 15.99 -40.04 -4.44
N ARG A 262 16.55 -40.76 -3.47
CA ARG A 262 17.96 -41.14 -3.53
C ARG A 262 18.04 -41.98 -4.79
N GLY A 263 18.56 -41.38 -5.86
CA GLY A 263 18.94 -42.10 -7.06
C GLY A 263 19.77 -43.29 -6.60
N SER A 264 19.26 -44.49 -6.84
CA SER A 264 20.01 -45.71 -6.64
C SER A 264 21.27 -45.59 -7.47
N ALA A 265 22.42 -45.45 -6.81
CA ALA A 265 23.71 -45.50 -7.48
C ALA A 265 23.81 -46.81 -8.27
N PRO A 266 24.26 -46.79 -9.53
CA PRO A 266 24.45 -48.02 -10.28
C PRO A 266 25.52 -48.85 -9.60
N ARG A 267 25.19 -50.08 -9.23
CA ARG A 267 26.17 -51.08 -8.80
C ARG A 267 27.10 -51.35 -9.99
N ARG A 268 28.38 -51.03 -9.82
CA ARG A 268 29.47 -51.61 -10.61
C ARG A 268 30.05 -52.77 -9.81
#